data_AF-A0A2V8XQA6-F1
#
_entry.id   AF-A0A2V8XQA6-F1
#
_cell.length_a   1.000
_cell.length_b   1.000
_cell.length_c   1.000
_cell.angle_alpha   90.00
_cell.angle_beta   90.00
_cell.angle_gamma   90.00
#
_symmetry.space_group_name_H-M   'P 1'
#
loop_
_entity.id
_entity.type
_entity.pdbx_description
1 polymer ?
#
loop_
_entity_poly.entity_id
_entity_poly.type
_entity_poly.pdbx_seq_one_letter_code
_entity_poly.pdbx_strand_id
1 'polypeptide(L)'
;MLFFGRRLPNTGVSVLCVGSVGLSFLYALGAVFQLLAADPEHRVFQKVLFEWLTPGPMQMTGGHAIRFVADWGYLLDPLSCVMVLVVTGVGFLIHVYSIGYMGHEGGYYRFFGYMNLFMFAMLTLVLANNMLLMFVGWEGVGLCSYLLIGFYFLKKSASDAGKKAFIVNRIGDAGFILGILLTAATLGTIRFTYQG
;
A
#
# COMPACT_ATOMS: atom_id res chain seq x y z
N MET A 1 -14.36 8.89 4.07
CA MET A 1 -14.13 9.06 5.53
C MET A 1 -13.57 10.42 5.90
N LEU A 2 -12.37 10.80 5.44
CA LEU A 2 -11.70 12.01 5.93
C LEU A 2 -12.45 13.33 5.65
N PHE A 3 -13.21 13.40 4.56
CA PHE A 3 -13.98 14.60 4.17
C PHE A 3 -15.39 14.68 4.77
N PHE A 4 -16.08 13.54 4.92
CA PHE A 4 -17.50 13.49 5.32
C PHE A 4 -17.73 12.83 6.69
N GLY A 5 -16.71 12.20 7.27
CA GLY A 5 -16.81 11.40 8.50
C GLY A 5 -17.16 12.20 9.74
N ARG A 6 -16.88 13.52 9.75
CA ARG A 6 -17.25 14.41 10.85
C ARG A 6 -18.77 14.59 10.99
N ARG A 7 -19.55 14.30 9.93
CA ARG A 7 -21.01 14.38 9.92
C ARG A 7 -21.70 13.03 10.15
N LEU A 8 -20.94 11.94 10.25
CA LEU A 8 -21.47 10.58 10.41
C LEU A 8 -21.44 10.17 11.89
N PRO A 9 -22.47 9.43 12.37
CA PRO A 9 -22.40 8.80 13.69
C PRO A 9 -21.31 7.73 13.71
N ASN A 10 -20.76 7.44 14.90
CA ASN A 10 -19.71 6.43 15.06
C ASN A 10 -20.10 5.08 14.45
N THR A 11 -21.36 4.65 14.63
CA THR A 11 -21.86 3.40 14.01
C THR A 11 -21.77 3.42 12.49
N GLY A 12 -22.11 4.54 11.84
CA GLY A 12 -21.97 4.68 10.39
C GLY A 12 -20.51 4.66 9.95
N VAL A 13 -19.61 5.21 10.78
CA VAL A 13 -18.17 5.12 10.55
C VAL A 13 -17.69 3.67 10.65
N SER A 14 -18.07 2.95 11.70
CA SER A 14 -17.68 1.55 11.89
C SER A 14 -18.17 0.68 10.73
N VAL A 15 -19.44 0.79 10.35
CA VAL A 15 -20.02 -0.02 9.26
C VAL A 15 -19.29 0.23 7.95
N LEU A 16 -19.04 1.48 7.59
CA LEU A 16 -18.34 1.80 6.34
C LEU A 16 -16.87 1.36 6.36
N CYS A 17 -16.13 1.68 7.43
CA CYS A 17 -14.70 1.41 7.50
C CYS A 17 -14.36 -0.06 7.72
N VAL A 18 -15.08 -0.73 8.61
CA VAL A 18 -14.85 -2.14 8.91
C VAL A 18 -15.47 -3.00 7.82
N GLY A 19 -16.65 -2.61 7.31
CA GLY A 19 -17.30 -3.26 6.20
C GLY A 19 -16.48 -3.22 4.91
N SER A 20 -15.84 -2.09 4.57
CA SER A 20 -14.96 -2.01 3.40
C SER A 20 -13.78 -2.96 3.49
N VAL A 21 -13.15 -3.08 4.66
CA VAL A 21 -12.03 -4.00 4.87
C VAL A 21 -12.51 -5.46 4.84
N GLY A 22 -13.68 -5.76 5.40
CA GLY A 22 -14.30 -7.09 5.32
C GLY A 22 -14.61 -7.49 3.88
N LEU A 23 -15.15 -6.57 3.07
CA LEU A 23 -15.37 -6.80 1.64
C LEU A 23 -14.04 -7.05 0.91
N SER A 24 -13.00 -6.25 1.19
CA SER A 24 -11.66 -6.48 0.62
C SER A 24 -11.09 -7.85 0.98
N PHE A 25 -11.32 -8.35 2.21
CA PHE A 25 -10.92 -9.69 2.62
C PHE A 25 -11.68 -10.79 1.85
N LEU A 26 -12.98 -10.62 1.61
CA LEU A 26 -13.76 -11.55 0.78
C LEU A 26 -13.27 -11.57 -0.67
N TYR A 27 -12.96 -10.40 -1.25
CA TYR A 27 -12.35 -10.31 -2.58
C TYR A 27 -10.96 -10.96 -2.62
N ALA A 28 -10.15 -10.78 -1.58
CA ALA A 28 -8.85 -11.43 -1.45
C ALA A 28 -8.96 -12.95 -1.44
N LEU A 29 -9.89 -13.50 -0.65
CA LEU A 29 -10.18 -14.94 -0.65
C LEU A 29 -10.58 -15.43 -2.04
N GLY A 30 -11.51 -14.73 -2.70
CA GLY A 30 -11.93 -15.06 -4.06
C GLY A 30 -10.78 -15.06 -5.07
N ALA A 31 -9.91 -14.05 -5.03
CA ALA A 31 -8.74 -13.96 -5.89
C ALA A 31 -7.73 -15.09 -5.65
N VAL A 32 -7.50 -15.46 -4.38
CA VAL A 32 -6.62 -16.58 -4.01
C VAL A 32 -7.20 -17.90 -4.49
N PHE A 33 -8.51 -18.14 -4.30
CA PHE A 33 -9.15 -19.36 -4.80
C PHE A 33 -9.07 -19.47 -6.33
N GLN A 34 -9.25 -18.36 -7.04
CA GLN A 34 -9.07 -18.33 -8.50
C GLN A 34 -7.63 -18.68 -8.91
N LEU A 35 -6.63 -18.12 -8.21
CA LEU A 35 -5.23 -18.40 -8.51
C LEU A 35 -4.82 -19.85 -8.16
N LEU A 36 -5.37 -20.41 -7.08
CA LEU A 36 -5.15 -21.81 -6.70
C LEU A 36 -5.77 -22.79 -7.68
N ALA A 37 -6.93 -22.45 -8.24
CA ALA A 37 -7.62 -23.24 -9.27
C ALA A 37 -6.98 -23.11 -10.65
N ALA A 38 -6.14 -22.10 -10.88
CA ALA A 38 -5.40 -21.94 -12.13
C ALA A 38 -4.24 -22.94 -12.24
N ASP A 39 -3.93 -23.32 -13.47
CA ASP A 39 -2.76 -24.16 -13.78
C ASP A 39 -1.48 -23.52 -13.24
N PRO A 40 -0.48 -24.30 -12.79
CA PRO A 40 0.76 -23.78 -12.20
C PRO A 40 1.46 -22.70 -13.05
N GLU A 41 1.38 -22.81 -14.38
CA GLU A 41 1.97 -21.85 -15.33
C GLU A 41 1.21 -20.51 -15.40
N HIS A 42 -0.06 -20.47 -14.97
CA HIS A 42 -0.93 -19.29 -15.00
C HIS A 42 -1.13 -18.66 -13.61
N ARG A 43 -0.32 -19.03 -12.62
CA ARG A 43 -0.40 -18.49 -11.24
C ARG A 43 0.23 -17.10 -11.08
N VAL A 44 0.54 -16.42 -12.17
CA VAL A 44 1.00 -15.04 -12.17
C VAL A 44 0.02 -14.23 -13.00
N PHE A 45 -0.80 -13.43 -12.33
CA PHE A 45 -1.77 -12.55 -12.96
C PHE A 45 -1.33 -11.10 -12.85
N GLN A 46 -1.17 -10.42 -13.97
CA GLN A 46 -0.80 -9.01 -13.99
C GLN A 46 -1.84 -8.21 -14.76
N LYS A 47 -2.27 -7.08 -14.18
CA LYS A 47 -3.15 -6.13 -14.84
C LYS A 47 -2.54 -4.74 -14.82
N VAL A 48 -2.08 -4.28 -15.98
CA VAL A 48 -1.68 -2.89 -16.19
C VAL A 48 -2.93 -2.05 -16.46
N LEU A 49 -3.09 -0.96 -15.71
CA LEU A 49 -4.21 -0.03 -15.86
C LEU A 49 -3.87 1.06 -16.88
N PHE A 50 -2.71 1.69 -16.75
CA PHE A 50 -2.20 2.71 -17.66
C PHE A 50 -0.68 2.88 -17.52
N GLU A 51 -0.01 3.40 -18.55
CA GLU A 51 1.38 3.87 -18.44
C GLU A 51 1.41 5.13 -17.58
N TRP A 52 2.13 5.12 -16.46
CA TRP A 52 2.15 6.24 -15.52
C TRP A 52 3.26 7.23 -15.85
N LEU A 53 4.49 6.72 -16.05
CA LEU A 53 5.66 7.51 -16.40
C LEU A 53 6.35 6.87 -17.61
N THR A 54 6.39 7.64 -18.69
CA THR A 54 7.11 7.28 -19.91
C THR A 54 8.19 8.33 -20.14
N PRO A 55 9.24 8.39 -19.29
CA PRO A 55 10.38 9.25 -19.56
C PRO A 55 10.99 8.87 -20.91
N GLY A 56 11.58 9.87 -21.57
CA GLY A 56 12.28 9.69 -22.84
C GLY A 56 13.45 8.68 -22.75
N PRO A 57 14.28 8.57 -23.81
CA PRO A 57 15.39 7.64 -23.82
C PRO A 57 16.29 7.79 -22.59
N MET A 58 16.34 6.75 -21.75
CA MET A 58 17.20 6.66 -20.58
C MET A 58 18.51 6.00 -20.99
N GLN A 59 19.63 6.65 -20.72
CA GLN A 59 20.96 6.09 -20.96
C GLN A 59 21.28 5.06 -19.86
N MET A 60 21.50 3.81 -20.25
CA MET A 60 21.97 2.77 -19.33
C MET A 60 23.46 2.95 -19.04
N THR A 61 23.94 2.35 -17.95
CA THR A 61 25.39 2.32 -17.63
C THR A 61 26.20 1.64 -18.75
N GLY A 62 25.57 0.75 -19.52
CA GLY A 62 26.17 0.10 -20.70
C GLY A 62 26.15 0.93 -22.00
N GLY A 63 25.81 2.22 -21.95
CA GLY A 63 25.88 3.14 -23.10
C GLY A 63 24.74 3.03 -24.12
N HIS A 64 23.77 2.14 -23.91
CA HIS A 64 22.59 1.98 -24.76
C HIS A 64 21.42 2.78 -24.19
N ALA A 65 20.70 3.47 -25.07
CA ALA A 65 19.47 4.17 -24.69
C ALA A 65 18.28 3.22 -24.79
N ILE A 66 17.47 3.20 -23.74
CA ILE A 66 16.24 2.41 -23.66
C ILE A 66 15.04 3.29 -23.38
N ARG A 67 13.85 2.85 -23.79
CA ARG A 67 12.59 3.48 -23.38
C ARG A 67 12.24 2.95 -21.99
N PHE A 68 12.47 3.77 -20.97
CA PHE A 68 12.01 3.45 -19.62
C PHE A 68 10.50 3.69 -19.53
N VAL A 69 9.77 2.72 -18.98
CA VAL A 69 8.33 2.80 -18.76
C VAL A 69 8.05 2.33 -17.33
N ALA A 70 7.31 3.14 -16.57
CA ALA A 70 6.73 2.74 -15.30
C ALA A 70 5.22 2.80 -15.40
N ASP A 71 4.56 1.68 -15.14
CA ASP A 71 3.10 1.59 -15.23
C ASP A 71 2.44 1.75 -13.88
N TRP A 72 1.17 2.09 -13.92
CA TRP A 72 0.27 1.74 -12.83
C TRP A 72 -0.32 0.37 -13.11
N GLY A 73 0.21 -0.68 -12.48
CA GLY A 73 -0.34 -2.02 -12.65
C GLY A 73 -0.22 -2.87 -11.40
N TYR A 74 -1.15 -3.80 -11.27
CA TYR A 74 -1.21 -4.71 -10.14
C TYR A 74 -0.76 -6.12 -10.57
N LEU A 75 0.08 -6.74 -9.74
CA LEU A 75 0.58 -8.09 -9.88
C LEU A 75 0.03 -8.93 -8.73
N LEU A 76 -0.58 -10.06 -9.08
CA LEU A 76 -1.07 -11.08 -8.17
C LEU A 76 -0.35 -12.38 -8.50
N ASP A 77 0.58 -12.76 -7.63
CA ASP A 77 1.32 -14.02 -7.66
C ASP A 77 1.11 -14.77 -6.32
N PRO A 78 1.67 -15.98 -6.15
CA PRO A 78 1.50 -16.74 -4.90
C PRO A 78 2.00 -16.01 -3.65
N LEU A 79 3.04 -15.16 -3.77
CA LEU A 79 3.57 -14.38 -2.65
C LEU A 79 2.61 -13.23 -2.30
N SER A 80 2.16 -12.46 -3.29
CA SER A 80 1.16 -11.41 -3.12
C SER A 80 -0.14 -11.98 -2.56
N CYS A 81 -0.56 -13.18 -2.95
CA CYS A 81 -1.72 -13.85 -2.37
C CYS A 81 -1.61 -14.03 -0.85
N VAL A 82 -0.49 -14.56 -0.36
CA VAL A 82 -0.24 -14.70 1.08
C VAL A 82 -0.27 -13.33 1.76
N MET A 83 0.42 -12.34 1.18
CA MET A 83 0.50 -11.00 1.76
C MET A 83 -0.85 -10.29 1.79
N VAL A 84 -1.66 -10.38 0.73
CA VAL A 84 -3.00 -9.78 0.67
C VAL A 84 -3.91 -10.41 1.71
N LEU A 85 -3.87 -11.74 1.92
CA LEU A 85 -4.64 -12.41 2.98
C LEU A 85 -4.23 -11.95 4.37
N VAL A 86 -2.92 -11.83 4.63
CA VAL A 86 -2.42 -11.32 5.92
C VAL A 86 -2.89 -9.88 6.13
N VAL A 87 -2.69 -9.00 5.15
CA VAL A 87 -3.05 -7.58 5.23
C VAL A 87 -4.55 -7.40 5.44
N THR A 88 -5.38 -8.07 4.64
CA THR A 88 -6.84 -7.92 4.73
C THR A 88 -7.45 -8.67 5.91
N GLY A 89 -6.95 -9.85 6.25
CA GLY A 89 -7.44 -10.66 7.37
C GLY A 89 -7.05 -10.09 8.73
N VAL A 90 -5.75 -9.90 8.98
CA VAL A 90 -5.28 -9.28 10.24
C VAL A 90 -5.76 -7.84 10.32
N GLY A 91 -5.73 -7.10 9.19
CA GLY A 91 -6.28 -5.75 9.11
C GLY A 91 -7.76 -5.69 9.51
N PHE A 92 -8.59 -6.64 9.06
CA PHE A 92 -9.98 -6.73 9.46
C PHE A 92 -10.15 -6.96 10.98
N LEU A 93 -9.38 -7.89 11.56
CA LEU A 93 -9.43 -8.15 13.00
C LEU A 93 -9.05 -6.91 13.82
N ILE A 94 -8.01 -6.19 13.39
CA ILE A 94 -7.59 -4.93 14.04
C ILE A 94 -8.70 -3.87 13.91
N HIS A 95 -9.37 -3.79 12.76
CA HIS A 95 -10.50 -2.88 12.56
C HIS A 95 -11.68 -3.20 13.49
N VAL A 96 -12.03 -4.48 13.65
CA VAL A 96 -13.08 -4.93 14.57
C VAL A 96 -12.71 -4.60 16.02
N TYR A 97 -11.48 -4.93 16.44
CA TYR A 97 -10.98 -4.61 17.77
C TYR A 97 -11.01 -3.09 18.05
N SER A 98 -10.64 -2.29 17.05
CA SER A 98 -10.59 -0.83 17.15
C SER A 98 -11.96 -0.19 17.41
N ILE A 99 -13.07 -0.87 17.10
CA ILE A 99 -14.42 -0.35 17.38
C ILE A 99 -14.60 -0.18 18.89
N GLY A 100 -14.26 -1.21 19.67
CA GLY A 100 -14.35 -1.16 21.13
C GLY A 100 -13.27 -0.26 21.74
N TYR A 101 -12.03 -0.38 21.25
CA TYR A 101 -10.90 0.39 21.78
C TYR A 101 -11.09 1.90 21.64
N MET A 102 -11.58 2.38 20.48
CA MET A 102 -11.81 3.81 20.23
C MET A 102 -13.22 4.28 20.60
N GLY A 103 -14.08 3.40 21.12
CA GLY A 103 -15.50 3.70 21.34
C GLY A 103 -15.76 4.90 22.26
N HIS A 104 -14.83 5.18 23.16
CA HIS A 104 -14.91 6.28 24.15
C HIS A 104 -13.98 7.47 23.81
N GLU A 105 -13.24 7.38 22.70
CA GLU A 105 -12.21 8.35 22.33
C GLU A 105 -12.73 9.41 21.33
N GLY A 106 -12.21 10.63 21.44
CA GLY A 106 -12.47 11.68 20.47
C GLY A 106 -11.78 11.42 19.13
N GLY A 107 -12.40 11.82 18.02
CA GLY A 107 -11.78 11.71 16.69
C GLY A 107 -11.91 10.34 16.01
N TYR A 108 -12.91 9.54 16.40
CA TYR A 108 -13.24 8.23 15.85
C TYR A 108 -13.13 8.13 14.31
N TYR A 109 -13.77 9.06 13.58
CA TYR A 109 -13.73 9.09 12.11
C TYR A 109 -12.34 9.33 11.51
N ARG A 110 -11.44 10.03 12.22
CA ARG A 110 -10.06 10.27 11.77
C ARG A 110 -9.23 9.01 11.92
N PHE A 111 -9.34 8.35 13.07
CA PHE A 111 -8.63 7.10 13.34
C PHE A 111 -8.97 6.04 12.30
N PHE A 112 -10.26 5.78 12.09
CA PHE A 112 -10.74 4.82 11.10
C PHE A 112 -10.46 5.26 9.65
N GLY A 113 -10.35 6.57 9.39
CA GLY A 113 -9.89 7.11 8.11
C GLY A 113 -8.42 6.81 7.85
N TYR A 114 -7.55 7.01 8.84
CA TYR A 114 -6.12 6.69 8.74
C TYR A 114 -5.88 5.18 8.63
N MET A 115 -6.65 4.37 9.37
CA MET A 115 -6.60 2.91 9.26
C MET A 115 -6.96 2.41 7.85
N ASN A 116 -8.02 2.94 7.23
CA ASN A 116 -8.35 2.57 5.85
C ASN A 116 -7.32 3.06 4.83
N LEU A 117 -6.75 4.24 5.05
CA LEU A 117 -5.65 4.74 4.19
C LEU A 117 -4.42 3.83 4.31
N PHE A 118 -4.11 3.35 5.52
CA PHE A 118 -3.05 2.37 5.75
C PHE A 118 -3.32 1.08 4.99
N MET A 119 -4.54 0.54 5.05
CA MET A 119 -4.94 -0.65 4.30
C MET A 119 -4.76 -0.46 2.79
N PHE A 120 -5.21 0.67 2.26
CA PHE A 120 -5.06 1.00 0.84
C PHE A 120 -3.58 1.10 0.42
N ALA A 121 -2.75 1.78 1.21
CA ALA A 121 -1.33 1.92 0.93
C ALA A 121 -0.61 0.56 0.99
N MET A 122 -0.91 -0.25 2.01
CA MET A 122 -0.32 -1.58 2.17
C MET A 122 -0.76 -2.53 1.04
N LEU A 123 -2.02 -2.49 0.62
CA LEU A 123 -2.50 -3.26 -0.53
C LEU A 123 -1.82 -2.81 -1.83
N THR A 124 -1.62 -1.50 -2.03
CA THR A 124 -0.89 -0.97 -3.18
C THR A 124 0.57 -1.44 -3.17
N LEU A 125 1.20 -1.48 -2.00
CA LEU A 125 2.57 -1.94 -1.82
C LEU A 125 2.73 -3.42 -2.22
N VAL A 126 1.88 -4.31 -1.69
CA VAL A 126 2.02 -5.77 -1.91
C VAL A 126 1.54 -6.26 -3.28
N LEU A 127 0.71 -5.46 -3.95
CA LEU A 127 0.21 -5.76 -5.30
C LEU A 127 0.97 -4.99 -6.38
N ALA A 128 2.00 -4.20 -6.06
CA ALA A 128 2.70 -3.42 -7.06
C ALA A 128 3.38 -4.33 -8.10
N ASN A 129 3.19 -4.04 -9.39
CA ASN A 129 3.86 -4.78 -10.47
C ASN A 129 5.29 -4.29 -10.80
N ASN A 130 5.71 -3.17 -10.19
CA ASN A 130 7.01 -2.56 -10.39
C ASN A 130 7.48 -1.82 -9.12
N MET A 131 8.78 -1.58 -9.04
CA MET A 131 9.40 -0.97 -7.86
C MET A 131 8.93 0.45 -7.58
N LEU A 132 8.52 1.22 -8.60
CA LEU A 132 8.07 2.60 -8.41
C LEU A 132 6.67 2.66 -7.80
N LEU A 133 5.74 1.82 -8.26
CA LEU A 133 4.43 1.69 -7.62
C LEU A 133 4.55 1.09 -6.20
N MET A 134 5.49 0.18 -5.99
CA MET A 134 5.82 -0.35 -4.65
C MET A 134 6.29 0.79 -3.74
N PHE A 135 7.12 1.71 -4.25
CA PHE A 135 7.56 2.90 -3.54
C PHE A 135 6.41 3.87 -3.21
N VAL A 136 5.42 4.02 -4.10
CA VAL A 136 4.20 4.78 -3.78
C VAL A 136 3.44 4.16 -2.61
N GLY A 137 3.27 2.83 -2.60
CA GLY A 137 2.68 2.11 -1.47
C GLY A 137 3.48 2.29 -0.19
N TRP A 138 4.82 2.21 -0.29
CA TRP A 138 5.76 2.41 0.81
C TRP A 138 5.65 3.79 1.45
N GLU A 139 5.69 4.86 0.65
CA GLU A 139 5.46 6.23 1.10
C GLU A 139 4.10 6.38 1.80
N GLY A 140 3.06 5.77 1.22
CA GLY A 140 1.71 5.77 1.78
C GLY A 140 1.67 5.13 3.17
N VAL A 141 2.33 3.97 3.35
CA VAL A 141 2.42 3.28 4.64
C VAL A 141 3.19 4.12 5.66
N GLY A 142 4.29 4.77 5.25
CA GLY A 142 5.07 5.68 6.09
C GLY A 142 4.23 6.89 6.57
N LEU A 143 3.48 7.51 5.67
CA LEU A 143 2.57 8.62 5.99
C LEU A 143 1.46 8.17 6.95
N CYS A 144 0.82 7.03 6.69
CA CYS A 144 -0.25 6.53 7.55
C CYS A 144 0.27 6.19 8.95
N SER A 145 1.46 5.61 9.04
CA SER A 145 2.11 5.31 10.32
C SER A 145 2.40 6.58 11.11
N TYR A 146 2.89 7.64 10.45
CA TYR A 146 3.06 8.95 11.07
C TYR A 146 1.74 9.51 11.63
N LEU A 147 0.65 9.44 10.84
CA LEU A 147 -0.67 9.94 11.25
C LEU A 147 -1.27 9.14 12.42
N LEU A 148 -1.06 7.83 12.46
CA LEU A 148 -1.56 6.94 13.52
C LEU A 148 -0.75 7.09 14.82
N ILE A 149 0.60 7.14 14.74
CA ILE A 149 1.46 7.39 15.92
C ILE A 149 1.18 8.78 16.49
N GLY A 150 1.06 9.78 15.60
CA GLY A 150 0.74 11.15 15.93
C GLY A 150 -0.75 11.41 16.23
N PHE A 151 -1.59 10.37 16.38
CA PHE A 151 -3.03 10.54 16.56
C PHE A 151 -3.34 11.42 17.78
N TYR A 152 -2.63 11.23 18.89
CA TYR A 152 -2.68 12.09 20.08
C TYR A 152 -1.75 13.30 19.95
N PHE A 153 -1.93 14.11 18.89
CA PHE A 153 -1.05 15.24 18.55
C PHE A 153 -0.90 16.30 19.67
N LEU A 154 -1.86 16.40 20.61
CA LEU A 154 -1.76 17.27 21.77
C LEU A 154 -0.70 16.80 22.79
N LYS A 155 -0.36 15.50 22.79
CA LYS A 155 0.68 14.94 23.64
C LYS A 155 2.03 15.09 22.94
N LYS A 156 2.91 15.94 23.48
CA LYS A 156 4.23 16.19 22.91
C LYS A 156 5.01 14.90 22.63
N SER A 157 4.95 13.93 23.54
CA SER A 157 5.63 12.64 23.36
C SER A 157 5.13 11.87 22.12
N ALA A 158 3.85 11.95 21.78
CA ALA A 158 3.27 11.29 20.61
C ALA A 158 3.68 12.01 19.32
N SER A 159 3.66 13.35 19.32
CA SER A 159 4.17 14.15 18.20
C SER A 159 5.66 13.91 17.93
N ASP A 160 6.49 13.88 18.99
CA ASP A 160 7.93 13.66 18.87
C ASP A 160 8.25 12.23 18.40
N ALA A 161 7.51 11.22 18.91
CA ALA A 161 7.62 9.85 18.43
C ALA A 161 7.22 9.71 16.96
N GLY A 162 6.12 10.34 16.54
CA GLY A 162 5.70 10.38 15.15
C GLY A 162 6.76 11.00 14.24
N LYS A 163 7.29 12.17 14.61
CA LYS A 163 8.39 12.82 13.86
C LYS A 163 9.60 11.91 13.74
N LYS A 164 10.00 11.25 14.83
CA LYS A 164 11.15 10.33 14.82
C LYS A 164 10.92 9.18 13.84
N ALA A 165 9.76 8.54 13.91
CA ALA A 165 9.39 7.44 13.00
C ALA A 165 9.40 7.90 11.53
N PHE A 166 8.84 9.08 11.24
CA PHE A 166 8.79 9.62 9.89
C PHE A 166 10.18 9.96 9.33
N ILE A 167 11.07 10.55 10.14
CA ILE A 167 12.43 10.89 9.71
C ILE A 167 13.23 9.62 9.41
N VAL A 168 13.13 8.60 10.26
CA VAL A 168 13.84 7.33 10.04
C VAL A 168 13.30 6.63 8.79
N ASN A 169 11.98 6.68 8.55
CA ASN A 169 11.40 6.18 7.30
C ASN A 169 11.98 6.91 6.08
N ARG A 170 12.10 8.24 6.15
CA ARG A 170 12.64 9.07 5.06
C ARG A 170 14.08 8.75 4.70
N ILE A 171 14.90 8.32 5.67
CA ILE A 171 16.25 7.82 5.41
C ILE A 171 16.19 6.50 4.65
N GLY A 172 15.27 5.60 5.01
CA GLY A 172 15.01 4.36 4.27
C GLY A 172 14.53 4.63 2.84
N ASP A 173 13.66 5.63 2.65
CA ASP A 173 13.13 6.03 1.34
C ASP A 173 14.27 6.45 0.40
N ALA A 174 15.28 7.16 0.91
CA ALA A 174 16.47 7.52 0.12
C ALA A 174 17.23 6.27 -0.36
N GLY A 175 17.41 5.27 0.50
CA GLY A 175 18.00 3.99 0.12
C GLY A 175 17.19 3.23 -0.93
N PHE A 176 15.86 3.24 -0.79
CA PHE A 176 14.95 2.61 -1.75
C PHE A 176 15.03 3.32 -3.11
N ILE A 177 14.97 4.65 -3.15
CA ILE A 177 15.12 5.43 -4.40
C ILE A 177 16.45 5.11 -5.08
N LEU A 178 17.56 5.04 -4.33
CA LEU A 178 18.86 4.66 -4.88
C LEU A 178 18.82 3.24 -5.48
N GLY A 179 18.14 2.30 -4.81
CA GLY A 179 17.91 0.95 -5.34
C GLY A 179 17.15 0.97 -6.67
N ILE A 180 16.05 1.73 -6.76
CA ILE A 180 15.25 1.86 -7.99
C ILE A 180 16.10 2.44 -9.13
N LEU A 181 16.86 3.50 -8.85
CA LEU A 181 17.73 4.14 -9.85
C LEU A 181 18.84 3.20 -10.32
N LEU A 182 19.45 2.43 -9.40
CA LEU A 182 20.48 1.46 -9.75
C LEU A 182 19.91 0.34 -10.61
N THR A 183 18.75 -0.23 -10.25
CA THR A 183 18.06 -1.25 -11.04
C THR A 183 17.68 -0.72 -12.41
N ALA A 184 17.15 0.50 -12.50
CA ALA A 184 16.81 1.15 -13.76
C ALA A 184 18.05 1.37 -14.65
N ALA A 185 19.16 1.86 -14.09
CA ALA A 185 20.39 2.14 -14.83
C ALA A 185 21.12 0.87 -15.31
N THR A 186 21.00 -0.24 -14.57
CA THR A 186 21.69 -1.51 -14.84
C THR A 186 20.87 -2.48 -15.68
N LEU A 187 19.59 -2.71 -15.33
CA LEU A 187 18.72 -3.67 -15.99
C LEU A 187 17.81 -3.04 -17.03
N GLY A 188 17.63 -1.73 -16.99
CA GLY A 188 16.81 -1.01 -17.94
C GLY A 188 15.30 -1.11 -17.71
N THR A 189 14.89 -1.71 -16.60
CA THR A 189 13.49 -1.87 -16.23
C THR A 189 13.38 -1.90 -14.71
N ILE A 190 12.19 -1.55 -14.22
CA ILE A 190 11.82 -1.64 -12.81
C ILE A 190 10.60 -2.55 -12.59
N ARG A 191 10.13 -3.23 -13.65
CA ARG A 191 9.05 -4.23 -13.59
C ARG A 191 9.60 -5.55 -13.04
N PHE A 192 8.79 -6.26 -12.26
CA PHE A 192 9.17 -7.57 -11.72
C PHE A 192 9.04 -8.69 -12.74
N THR A 193 8.11 -8.54 -13.67
CA THR A 193 7.84 -9.50 -14.74
C THR A 193 8.19 -8.87 -16.09
N TYR A 194 8.79 -9.67 -16.97
CA TYR A 194 8.93 -9.32 -18.37
C TYR A 194 7.55 -9.47 -19.02
N GLN A 195 7.01 -8.39 -19.57
CA GLN A 195 5.92 -8.51 -20.53
C GLN A 195 6.55 -9.02 -21.83
N GLY A 196 6.23 -10.27 -22.20
CA GLY A 196 6.54 -10.83 -23.50
C GLY A 196 5.87 -10.05 -24.62
#